data_AF-F9DL65-F1
#
_entry.id   AF-F9DL65-F1
#
_cell.length_a   1.000
_cell.length_b   1.000
_cell.length_c   1.000
_cell.angle_alpha   90.00
_cell.angle_beta   90.00
_cell.angle_gamma   90.00
#
_symmetry.space_group_name_H-M   'P 1'
#
loop_
_entity.id
_entity.type
_entity.pdbx_description
1 polymer ?
#
loop_
_entity_poly.entity_id
_entity_poly.type
_entity_poly.pdbx_seq_one_letter_code
_entity_poly.pdbx_strand_id
1 'polypeptide(L)'
;MRKIGYLIAFFILSYSCSTKEQEYESFNVLYCKESSQGLHYNVSDKIITYKERKYFVKMIGYYIKRRLNNVDIYRSDGILSYTNNELKSNKHLIKYIDIPLNRKIIILQKTLSDNGTVFTYEQKGDSIFVNRGNGIIIYVNEIP
;
A
#
# COMPACT_ATOMS: atom_id res chain seq x y z
N MET A 1 24.89 23.47 -43.80
CA MET A 1 24.86 22.73 -42.52
C MET A 1 23.71 23.22 -41.63
N ARG A 2 22.44 22.95 -41.98
CA ARG A 2 21.26 23.53 -41.29
C ARG A 2 20.21 22.51 -40.86
N LYS A 3 20.50 21.20 -41.00
CA LYS A 3 19.54 20.11 -40.74
C LYS A 3 19.76 19.35 -39.41
N ILE A 4 20.87 19.59 -38.71
CA ILE A 4 21.22 18.84 -37.48
C ILE A 4 20.56 19.45 -36.22
N GLY A 5 20.28 20.76 -36.21
CA GLY A 5 19.68 21.43 -35.04
C GLY A 5 18.23 21.02 -34.75
N TYR A 6 17.44 20.69 -35.77
CA TYR A 6 16.04 20.28 -35.58
C TYR A 6 15.89 18.88 -34.99
N LEU A 7 16.83 17.97 -35.28
CA LEU A 7 16.79 16.60 -34.75
C LEU A 7 17.10 16.56 -33.24
N ILE A 8 18.00 17.41 -32.77
CA ILE A 8 18.37 17.49 -31.35
C ILE A 8 17.21 18.10 -30.53
N ALA A 9 16.53 19.12 -31.06
CA ALA A 9 15.36 19.70 -30.40
C ALA A 9 14.20 18.71 -30.24
N PHE A 10 14.00 17.80 -31.22
CA PHE A 10 12.96 16.77 -31.16
C PHE A 10 13.27 15.66 -30.12
N PHE A 11 14.55 15.35 -29.92
CA PHE A 11 14.99 14.41 -28.87
C PHE A 11 14.90 15.01 -27.46
N ILE A 12 15.12 16.32 -27.30
CA ILE A 12 14.98 16.99 -26.00
C ILE A 12 13.50 17.13 -25.61
N LEU A 13 12.60 17.33 -26.58
CA LEU A 13 11.15 17.45 -26.32
C LEU A 13 10.46 16.13 -25.97
N SER A 14 11.07 14.98 -26.26
CA SER A 14 10.55 13.65 -25.91
C SER A 14 11.04 13.16 -24.53
N TYR A 15 11.98 13.87 -23.92
CA TYR A 15 12.48 13.63 -22.55
C TYR A 15 11.77 14.46 -21.48
N SER A 16 10.69 15.18 -21.83
CA SER A 16 9.66 15.54 -20.85
C SER A 16 8.91 14.26 -20.46
N CYS A 17 9.61 13.40 -19.72
CA CYS A 17 9.05 12.26 -19.02
C CYS A 17 7.84 12.79 -18.27
N SER A 18 6.64 12.54 -18.82
CA SER A 18 5.39 12.92 -18.21
C SER A 18 5.37 12.21 -16.87
N THR A 19 5.67 12.94 -15.81
CA THR A 19 5.64 12.45 -14.44
C THR A 19 4.18 12.29 -14.09
N LYS A 20 3.60 11.20 -14.60
CA LYS A 20 2.16 10.98 -14.51
C LYS A 20 1.85 10.68 -13.06
N GLU A 21 1.37 11.69 -12.36
CA GLU A 21 0.72 11.54 -11.07
C GLU A 21 -0.49 10.63 -11.30
N GLN A 22 -0.52 9.51 -10.58
CA GLN A 22 -1.65 8.59 -10.63
C GLN A 22 -2.28 8.52 -9.26
N GLU A 23 -3.50 9.02 -9.18
CA GLU A 23 -4.39 8.77 -8.06
C GLU A 23 -5.14 7.46 -8.30
N TYR A 24 -5.31 6.69 -7.25
CA TYR A 24 -6.04 5.43 -7.28
C TYR A 24 -7.21 5.49 -6.32
N GLU A 25 -8.36 5.08 -6.84
CA GLU A 25 -9.62 5.12 -6.11
C GLU A 25 -9.82 3.88 -5.23
N SER A 26 -9.26 2.73 -5.62
CA SER A 26 -9.42 1.46 -4.91
C SER A 26 -8.09 0.77 -4.69
N PHE A 27 -7.91 0.15 -3.52
CA PHE A 27 -6.68 -0.52 -3.11
C PHE A 27 -6.91 -1.43 -1.92
N ASN A 28 -6.12 -2.49 -1.84
CA ASN A 28 -5.95 -3.25 -0.61
C ASN A 28 -4.65 -2.83 0.07
N VAL A 29 -4.70 -2.65 1.39
CA VAL A 29 -3.53 -2.24 2.17
C VAL A 29 -3.26 -3.26 3.27
N LEU A 30 -2.16 -3.97 3.13
CA LEU A 30 -1.69 -4.99 4.07
C LEU A 30 -0.73 -4.34 5.05
N TYR A 31 -1.04 -4.49 6.34
CA TYR A 31 -0.20 -4.05 7.44
C TYR A 31 0.58 -5.25 7.97
N CYS A 32 1.89 -5.26 7.76
CA CYS A 32 2.71 -6.41 8.09
C CYS A 32 3.74 -6.08 9.17
N LYS A 33 3.97 -7.02 10.08
CA LYS A 33 5.01 -6.91 11.12
C LYS A 33 6.08 -7.95 10.90
N GLU A 34 7.34 -7.56 11.11
CA GLU A 34 8.47 -8.50 11.03
C GLU A 34 8.31 -9.63 12.05
N SER A 35 8.57 -10.85 11.59
CA SER A 35 8.61 -12.06 12.39
C SER A 35 9.98 -12.19 13.04
N SER A 36 10.11 -11.88 14.33
CA SER A 36 11.21 -12.41 15.13
C SER A 36 10.98 -13.91 15.34
N GLN A 37 11.98 -14.74 15.03
CA GLN A 37 11.93 -16.20 15.17
C GLN A 37 11.28 -16.62 16.52
N GLY A 38 10.21 -17.43 16.48
CA GLY A 38 9.70 -18.13 17.68
C GLY A 38 8.20 -18.01 18.00
N LEU A 39 7.45 -17.06 17.43
CA LEU A 39 5.99 -16.97 17.62
C LEU A 39 5.28 -16.92 16.26
N HIS A 40 5.23 -18.08 15.61
CA HIS A 40 4.38 -18.30 14.45
C HIS A 40 2.97 -18.59 14.97
N TYR A 41 2.10 -17.58 14.95
CA TYR A 41 0.68 -17.86 15.12
C TYR A 41 0.24 -18.70 13.92
N ASN A 42 -0.39 -19.84 14.23
CA ASN A 42 -0.72 -20.91 13.29
C ASN A 42 -1.91 -20.52 12.38
N VAL A 43 -1.92 -19.29 11.88
CA VAL A 43 -2.72 -18.91 10.71
C VAL A 43 -1.79 -19.13 9.53
N SER A 44 -1.86 -20.35 8.98
CA SER A 44 -1.24 -20.66 7.72
C SER A 44 -1.60 -19.57 6.69
N ASP A 45 -0.69 -19.30 5.75
CA ASP A 45 -0.98 -18.74 4.42
C ASP A 45 -0.70 -17.25 4.15
N LYS A 46 -0.25 -16.42 5.10
CA LYS A 46 0.16 -15.02 4.80
C LYS A 46 1.50 -14.58 5.36
N ILE A 47 2.52 -15.43 5.20
CA ILE A 47 3.92 -15.03 5.40
C ILE A 47 4.44 -14.39 4.12
N ILE A 48 4.86 -13.14 4.20
CA ILE A 48 5.47 -12.39 3.10
C ILE A 48 6.98 -12.36 3.31
N THR A 49 7.74 -12.79 2.31
CA THR A 49 9.20 -12.68 2.31
C THR A 49 9.62 -11.45 1.54
N TYR A 50 10.34 -10.53 2.19
CA TYR A 50 10.82 -9.29 1.59
C TYR A 50 12.21 -8.96 2.14
N LYS A 51 13.20 -8.80 1.25
CA LYS A 51 14.62 -8.53 1.61
C LYS A 51 15.14 -9.50 2.68
N GLU A 52 14.93 -10.80 2.44
CA GLU A 52 15.35 -11.91 3.31
C GLU A 52 14.67 -11.95 4.69
N ARG A 53 13.79 -10.99 4.99
CA ARG A 53 12.98 -10.95 6.21
C ARG A 53 11.59 -11.53 5.97
N LYS A 54 11.04 -12.15 7.01
CA LYS A 54 9.67 -12.69 7.01
C LYS A 54 8.75 -11.73 7.74
N TYR A 55 7.60 -11.46 7.15
CA TYR A 55 6.57 -10.61 7.72
C TYR A 55 5.25 -11.38 7.78
N PHE A 56 4.50 -11.18 8.86
CA PHE A 56 3.11 -11.64 8.94
C PHE A 56 2.17 -10.48 8.67
N VAL A 57 1.13 -10.76 7.90
CA VAL A 57 0.00 -9.84 7.75
C VAL A 57 -0.78 -9.80 9.06
N LYS A 58 -0.87 -8.62 9.68
CA LYS A 58 -1.70 -8.37 10.86
C LYS A 58 -3.11 -7.98 10.50
N MET A 59 -3.24 -7.21 9.42
CA MET A 59 -4.49 -6.58 9.05
C MET A 59 -4.49 -6.27 7.56
N ILE A 60 -5.67 -6.34 6.94
CA ILE A 60 -5.90 -5.91 5.56
C ILE A 60 -7.05 -4.92 5.56
N GLY A 61 -6.81 -3.70 5.08
CA GLY A 61 -7.85 -2.72 4.80
C GLY A 61 -8.20 -2.71 3.33
N TYR A 62 -9.48 -2.88 3.01
CA TYR A 62 -9.99 -2.87 1.65
C TYR A 62 -10.63 -1.51 1.37
N TYR A 63 -10.09 -0.77 0.41
CA TYR A 63 -10.54 0.59 0.08
C TYR A 63 -11.20 0.62 -1.30
N ILE A 64 -12.38 1.22 -1.37
CA ILE A 64 -13.13 1.45 -2.61
C ILE A 64 -13.52 2.93 -2.65
N LYS A 65 -13.18 3.63 -3.74
CA LYS A 65 -13.41 5.08 -3.90
C LYS A 65 -12.94 5.87 -2.69
N ARG A 66 -11.70 5.61 -2.25
CA ARG A 66 -11.01 6.23 -1.10
C ARG A 66 -11.62 5.94 0.26
N ARG A 67 -12.65 5.09 0.35
CA ARG A 67 -13.34 4.76 1.61
C ARG A 67 -13.00 3.34 2.00
N LEU A 68 -12.70 3.15 3.28
CA LEU A 68 -12.58 1.81 3.84
C LEU A 68 -13.94 1.11 3.67
N ASN A 69 -13.94 -0.06 3.03
CA ASN A 69 -15.10 -0.90 2.85
C ASN A 69 -15.21 -1.90 4.01
N ASN A 70 -14.13 -2.64 4.24
CA ASN A 70 -13.99 -3.60 5.32
C ASN A 70 -12.53 -3.70 5.76
N VAL A 71 -12.32 -4.30 6.92
CA VAL A 71 -11.00 -4.63 7.46
C VAL A 71 -11.00 -6.05 7.98
N ASP A 72 -9.96 -6.81 7.64
CA ASP A 72 -9.70 -8.12 8.22
C ASP A 72 -8.54 -8.03 9.19
N ILE A 73 -8.72 -8.54 10.41
CA ILE A 73 -7.71 -8.58 11.46
C ILE A 73 -7.31 -10.02 11.70
N TYR A 74 -6.02 -10.32 11.55
CA TYR A 74 -5.46 -11.66 11.65
C TYR A 74 -4.98 -11.90 13.07
N ARG A 75 -5.52 -12.93 13.72
CA ARG A 75 -5.21 -13.33 15.08
C ARG A 75 -4.93 -14.82 15.14
N SER A 76 -4.37 -15.29 16.26
CA SER A 76 -4.08 -16.70 16.48
C SER A 76 -5.29 -17.63 16.44
N ASP A 77 -6.46 -17.09 16.78
CA ASP A 77 -7.75 -17.78 16.87
C ASP A 77 -8.60 -17.65 15.61
N GLY A 78 -8.09 -16.97 14.56
CA GLY A 78 -8.76 -16.80 13.28
C GLY A 78 -8.74 -15.37 12.76
N ILE A 79 -9.61 -15.10 11.78
CA ILE A 79 -9.75 -13.78 11.15
C ILE A 79 -11.03 -13.12 11.69
N LEU A 80 -10.90 -11.88 12.15
CA LEU A 80 -12.04 -11.03 12.48
C LEU A 80 -12.24 -10.01 11.36
N SER A 81 -13.41 -10.00 10.74
CA SER A 81 -13.75 -9.07 9.67
C SER A 81 -14.78 -8.04 10.16
N TYR A 82 -14.53 -6.77 9.89
CA TYR A 82 -15.45 -5.68 10.22
C TYR A 82 -15.73 -4.83 8.99
N THR A 83 -17.01 -4.51 8.77
CA THR A 83 -17.44 -3.53 7.78
C THR A 83 -17.19 -2.11 8.28
N ASN A 84 -17.15 -1.14 7.34
CA ASN A 84 -17.06 0.27 7.68
C ASN A 84 -18.17 0.75 8.63
N ASN A 85 -19.38 0.20 8.50
CA ASN A 85 -20.51 0.58 9.36
C ASN A 85 -20.30 0.13 10.81
N GLU A 86 -19.83 -1.10 11.01
CA GLU A 86 -19.50 -1.62 12.34
C GLU A 86 -18.35 -0.82 12.98
N LEU A 87 -17.32 -0.51 12.20
CA LEU A 87 -16.21 0.34 12.66
C LEU A 87 -16.70 1.72 13.09
N LYS A 88 -17.49 2.41 12.24
CA LYS A 88 -18.04 3.74 12.55
C LYS A 88 -18.88 3.77 13.82
N SER A 89 -19.57 2.66 14.11
CA SER A 89 -20.37 2.52 15.32
C SER A 89 -19.53 2.32 16.59
N ASN A 90 -18.25 1.92 16.46
CA ASN A 90 -17.36 1.60 17.57
C ASN A 90 -16.06 2.41 17.55
N LYS A 91 -16.09 3.59 18.18
CA LYS A 91 -14.93 4.51 18.26
C LYS A 91 -13.69 3.88 18.92
N HIS A 92 -13.89 3.01 19.91
CA HIS A 92 -12.77 2.33 20.58
C HIS A 92 -12.06 1.36 19.65
N LEU A 93 -12.82 0.60 18.86
CA LEU A 93 -12.26 -0.32 17.88
C LEU A 93 -11.46 0.43 16.81
N ILE A 94 -11.99 1.51 16.23
CA ILE A 94 -11.25 2.34 15.25
C ILE A 94 -9.92 2.83 15.83
N LYS A 95 -9.95 3.36 17.05
CA LYS A 95 -8.74 3.87 17.72
C LYS A 95 -7.73 2.75 18.00
N TYR A 96 -8.20 1.55 18.32
CA TYR A 96 -7.35 0.39 18.60
C TYR A 96 -6.66 -0.14 17.35
N ILE A 97 -7.39 -0.24 16.22
CA ILE A 97 -6.84 -0.77 14.96
C ILE A 97 -6.01 0.27 14.20
N ASP A 98 -6.19 1.56 14.50
CA ASP A 98 -5.45 2.69 13.92
C ASP A 98 -5.44 2.69 12.38
N ILE A 99 -6.61 2.46 11.78
CA ILE A 99 -6.79 2.43 10.32
C ILE A 99 -7.58 3.66 9.85
N PRO A 100 -7.14 4.35 8.78
CA PRO A 100 -7.88 5.50 8.28
C PRO A 100 -9.17 5.06 7.57
N LEU A 101 -10.31 5.65 7.93
CA LEU A 101 -11.60 5.38 7.27
C LEU A 101 -11.66 5.94 5.84
N ASN A 102 -10.91 7.00 5.57
CA ASN A 102 -10.74 7.58 4.24
C ASN A 102 -9.25 7.66 3.92
N ARG A 103 -8.89 7.28 2.70
CA ARG A 103 -7.49 7.17 2.29
C ARG A 103 -7.31 7.62 0.86
N LYS A 104 -6.50 8.66 0.67
CA LYS A 104 -6.07 9.18 -0.62
C LYS A 104 -4.67 8.67 -0.90
N ILE A 105 -4.53 7.82 -1.91
CA ILE A 105 -3.24 7.29 -2.36
C ILE A 105 -2.89 7.90 -3.71
N ILE A 106 -1.71 8.49 -3.79
CA ILE A 106 -1.16 9.08 -5.00
C ILE A 106 0.23 8.49 -5.23
N ILE A 107 0.48 7.99 -6.43
CA ILE A 107 1.80 7.54 -6.87
C ILE A 107 2.40 8.60 -7.78
N LEU A 108 3.62 9.03 -7.45
CA LEU A 108 4.39 9.96 -8.27
C LEU A 108 5.82 9.43 -8.40
N GLN A 109 6.20 8.99 -9.61
CA GLN A 109 7.52 8.40 -9.86
C GLN A 109 7.84 7.28 -8.85
N LYS A 110 8.89 7.44 -8.02
CA LYS A 110 9.34 6.49 -6.99
C LYS A 110 8.79 6.78 -5.59
N THR A 111 7.80 7.66 -5.48
CA THR A 111 7.17 8.00 -4.21
C THR A 111 5.67 7.69 -4.19
N LEU A 112 5.19 7.33 -3.01
CA LEU A 112 3.79 7.10 -2.72
C LEU A 112 3.38 8.09 -1.63
N SER A 113 2.37 8.91 -1.90
CA SER A 113 1.70 9.75 -0.92
C SER A 113 0.47 9.05 -0.40
N ASP A 114 0.40 8.85 0.91
CA ASP A 114 -0.75 8.28 1.61
C ASP A 114 -1.28 9.30 2.60
N ASN A 115 -2.46 9.84 2.30
CA ASN A 115 -3.07 10.95 3.04
C ASN A 115 -2.11 12.13 3.24
N GLY A 116 -1.27 12.43 2.24
CA GLY A 116 -0.29 13.52 2.27
C GLY A 116 1.06 13.14 2.87
N THR A 117 1.20 11.98 3.50
CA THR A 117 2.52 11.51 3.97
C THR A 117 3.23 10.78 2.85
N VAL A 118 4.46 11.21 2.53
CA VAL A 118 5.22 10.72 1.38
C VAL A 118 6.22 9.64 1.78
N PHE A 119 6.27 8.56 1.01
CA PHE A 119 7.17 7.43 1.20
C PHE A 119 7.94 7.13 -0.08
N THR A 120 9.17 6.67 0.07
CA THR A 120 9.82 5.88 -0.99
C THR A 120 9.26 4.47 -0.98
N TYR A 121 9.18 3.85 -2.15
CA TYR A 121 8.64 2.50 -2.27
C TYR A 121 9.44 1.62 -3.24
N GLU A 122 9.23 0.32 -3.14
CA GLU A 122 9.67 -0.68 -4.11
C GLU A 122 8.44 -1.36 -4.72
N GLN A 123 8.32 -1.44 -6.04
CA GLN A 123 7.18 -2.08 -6.72
C GLN A 123 7.56 -3.45 -7.27
N LYS A 124 6.68 -4.43 -7.07
CA LYS A 124 6.78 -5.78 -7.62
C LYS A 124 5.39 -6.19 -8.14
N GLY A 125 5.24 -6.24 -9.46
CA GLY A 125 3.93 -6.43 -10.09
C GLY A 125 2.94 -5.37 -9.61
N ASP A 126 1.76 -5.81 -9.17
CA ASP A 126 0.68 -4.95 -8.68
C ASP A 126 0.83 -4.55 -7.20
N SER A 127 1.95 -4.92 -6.57
CA SER A 127 2.23 -4.66 -5.16
C SER A 127 3.30 -3.59 -4.98
N ILE A 128 3.04 -2.65 -4.09
CA ILE A 128 3.93 -1.56 -3.71
C ILE A 128 4.32 -1.71 -2.25
N PHE A 129 5.61 -1.85 -1.99
CA PHE A 129 6.19 -2.11 -0.68
C PHE A 129 6.76 -0.83 -0.09
N VAL A 130 6.24 -0.42 1.07
CA VAL A 130 6.72 0.72 1.85
C VAL A 130 7.28 0.23 3.18
N ASN A 131 8.55 0.51 3.44
CA ASN A 131 9.19 0.16 4.70
C ASN A 131 8.80 1.16 5.81
N ARG A 132 8.41 0.65 6.98
CA ARG A 132 8.02 1.41 8.17
C ARG A 132 8.75 0.88 9.40
N GLY A 133 10.08 1.03 9.42
CA GLY A 133 10.91 0.63 10.56
C GLY A 133 10.90 -0.90 10.78
N ASN A 134 10.12 -1.36 11.76
CA ASN A 134 9.98 -2.79 12.11
C ASN A 134 8.79 -3.49 11.41
N GLY A 135 8.18 -2.83 10.42
CA GLY A 135 7.10 -3.37 9.62
C GLY A 135 7.18 -2.94 8.16
N ILE A 136 6.33 -3.54 7.35
CA ILE A 136 6.10 -3.12 5.96
C ILE A 136 4.60 -2.89 5.75
N ILE A 137 4.29 -1.87 4.98
CA ILE A 137 2.95 -1.65 4.44
C ILE A 137 3.00 -2.00 2.97
N ILE A 138 2.07 -2.84 2.52
CA ILE A 138 1.99 -3.27 1.12
C ILE A 138 0.67 -2.78 0.57
N TYR A 139 0.73 -1.99 -0.50
CA TYR A 139 -0.44 -1.55 -1.25
C TYR A 139 -0.56 -2.47 -2.46
N VAL A 140 -1.71 -3.13 -2.60
CA VAL A 140 -2.00 -4.03 -3.70
C VAL A 140 -3.10 -3.39 -4.53
N ASN A 141 -2.76 -3.05 -5.77
CA ASN A 141 -3.74 -2.60 -6.74
C ASN A 141 -4.55 -3.81 -7.19
N GLU A 142 -5.71 -4.04 -6.57
CA GLU A 142 -6.67 -4.95 -7.18
C GLU A 142 -7.30 -4.25 -8.37
N ILE A 143 -7.07 -4.80 -9.56
CA ILE A 143 -7.90 -4.51 -10.72
C ILE A 143 -9.20 -5.28 -10.47
N PRO A 144 -10.32 -4.62 -10.16
CA PRO A 144 -11.61 -5.29 -10.01
C PRO A 144 -12.05 -5.99 -11.31
#